data_AF-A0A6J6IIN7-F1
#
_entry.id   AF-A0A6J6IIN7-F1
#
_cell.length_a   1.000
_cell.length_b   1.000
_cell.length_c   1.000
_cell.angle_alpha   90.00
_cell.angle_beta   90.00
_cell.angle_gamma   90.00
#
_symmetry.space_group_name_H-M   'P 1'
#
loop_
_entity.id
_entity.type
_entity.pdbx_description
1 polymer ?
#
loop_
_entity_poly.entity_id
_entity_poly.type
_entity_poly.pdbx_seq_one_letter_code
_entity_poly.pdbx_strand_id
1 'polypeptide(L)'
;MFDNRITRMLGIEIPIVQAPMGYIARAQLASAVSNAGAMGIIETSSGDLAAIREEIAKMADLTDRPFGVNIAQAFVRDPSIVDFVVNQGVRFVITSAGDPRTYTSQLKDAGLTVFHVVPTLRAALKAVDAGVDGLVVEGSEGGGFKNPSDVSTMVLLPLVASKVNVPVIAAGGFVDGRTMAAAFALGAEAIQMGTRMVATIESPIHENWKQAIVSASETDTVLLNRHAAPSLRVLRTDRSNALEFDVSSNAMEHMARHQELYFGGDMDAALALGGAVAGRIEAIEPVADVITNCANECLEVLRDLGSTYVK
;
A
#
# COMPACT_ATOMS: atom_id res chain seq x y z
N MET A 1 -15.68 -5.37 -16.72
CA MET A 1 -14.48 -4.54 -16.89
C MET A 1 -14.73 -3.23 -16.15
N PHE A 2 -13.80 -2.81 -15.30
CA PHE A 2 -13.93 -1.56 -14.56
C PHE A 2 -13.52 -0.40 -15.47
N ASP A 3 -14.32 0.65 -15.51
CA ASP A 3 -14.04 1.86 -16.27
C ASP A 3 -14.28 3.09 -15.39
N ASN A 4 -13.22 3.65 -14.81
CA ASN A 4 -13.26 4.79 -13.91
C ASN A 4 -12.02 5.69 -14.11
N ARG A 5 -11.88 6.75 -13.31
CA ARG A 5 -10.78 7.71 -13.49
C ARG A 5 -9.42 7.06 -13.22
N ILE A 6 -9.34 6.18 -12.23
CA ILE A 6 -8.09 5.51 -11.85
C ILE A 6 -7.65 4.52 -12.93
N THR A 7 -8.54 3.66 -13.44
CA THR A 7 -8.17 2.72 -14.52
C THR A 7 -7.65 3.45 -15.75
N ARG A 8 -8.27 4.57 -16.12
CA ARG A 8 -7.85 5.41 -17.25
C ARG A 8 -6.53 6.14 -17.01
N MET A 9 -6.34 6.74 -15.83
CA MET A 9 -5.12 7.49 -15.49
C MET A 9 -3.90 6.59 -15.37
N LEU A 10 -4.10 5.37 -14.87
CA LEU A 10 -3.04 4.41 -14.60
C LEU A 10 -2.80 3.44 -15.76
N GLY A 11 -3.75 3.32 -16.70
CA GLY A 11 -3.67 2.39 -17.82
C GLY A 11 -3.82 0.92 -17.42
N ILE A 12 -4.64 0.64 -16.39
CA ILE A 12 -4.86 -0.70 -15.82
C ILE A 12 -6.31 -1.14 -16.00
N GLU A 13 -6.56 -2.44 -16.08
CA GLU A 13 -7.92 -2.99 -16.24
C GLU A 13 -8.65 -3.22 -14.91
N ILE A 14 -7.89 -3.51 -13.85
CA ILE A 14 -8.39 -3.83 -12.51
C ILE A 14 -7.90 -2.75 -11.55
N PRO A 15 -8.79 -1.97 -10.91
CA PRO A 15 -8.44 -0.85 -10.04
C PRO A 15 -7.97 -1.34 -8.65
N ILE A 16 -6.91 -2.14 -8.68
CA ILE A 16 -6.16 -2.61 -7.52
C ILE A 16 -4.74 -2.09 -7.68
N VAL A 17 -4.18 -1.57 -6.60
CA VAL A 17 -2.81 -1.09 -6.52
C VAL A 17 -2.06 -1.89 -5.46
N GLN A 18 -0.87 -2.39 -5.78
CA GLN A 18 -0.01 -3.01 -4.77
C GLN A 18 0.62 -1.92 -3.90
N ALA A 19 0.52 -2.05 -2.57
CA ALA A 19 1.09 -1.07 -1.65
C ALA A 19 2.62 -1.04 -1.75
N PRO A 20 3.26 0.14 -1.73
CA PRO A 20 4.71 0.23 -1.70
C PRO A 20 5.26 -0.23 -0.34
N MET A 21 5.88 -1.41 -0.33
CA MET A 21 6.36 -2.09 0.87
C MET A 21 7.88 -2.22 0.82
N GLY A 22 8.59 -1.54 1.73
CA GLY A 22 10.06 -1.49 1.75
C GLY A 22 10.71 -2.86 1.64
N TYR A 23 11.70 -3.03 0.77
CA TYR A 23 12.38 -4.30 0.43
C TYR A 23 11.50 -5.39 -0.22
N ILE A 24 10.17 -5.26 -0.21
CA ILE A 24 9.21 -6.27 -0.72
C ILE A 24 8.74 -5.90 -2.13
N ALA A 25 8.39 -4.64 -2.33
CA ALA A 25 7.86 -4.06 -3.55
C ALA A 25 8.97 -3.85 -4.59
N ARG A 26 9.36 -4.98 -5.19
CA ARG A 26 10.49 -5.18 -6.11
C ARG A 26 10.02 -5.77 -7.43
N ALA A 27 10.92 -5.92 -8.40
CA ALA A 27 10.58 -6.27 -9.78
C ALA A 27 9.68 -7.51 -9.88
N GLN A 28 9.98 -8.55 -9.11
CA GLN A 28 9.23 -9.80 -9.12
C GLN A 28 7.75 -9.60 -8.74
N LEU A 29 7.48 -8.98 -7.59
CA LEU A 29 6.11 -8.75 -7.13
C LEU A 29 5.39 -7.72 -8.01
N ALA A 30 6.04 -6.59 -8.32
CA ALA A 30 5.43 -5.52 -9.10
C ALA A 30 5.08 -5.96 -10.52
N SER A 31 5.94 -6.75 -11.17
CA SER A 31 5.66 -7.29 -12.51
C SER A 31 4.52 -8.31 -12.47
N ALA A 32 4.44 -9.17 -11.45
CA ALA A 32 3.32 -10.10 -11.29
C ALA A 32 1.97 -9.36 -11.15
N VAL A 33 1.94 -8.28 -10.36
CA VAL A 33 0.75 -7.43 -10.20
C VAL A 33 0.37 -6.76 -11.53
N SER A 34 1.36 -6.22 -12.24
CA SER A 34 1.15 -5.57 -13.55
C SER A 34 0.67 -6.59 -14.60
N ASN A 35 1.23 -7.80 -14.58
CA ASN A 35 0.83 -8.93 -15.44
C ASN A 35 -0.55 -9.49 -15.11
N ALA A 36 -1.10 -9.19 -13.92
CA ALA A 36 -2.48 -9.50 -13.56
C ALA A 36 -3.49 -8.40 -13.96
N GLY A 37 -3.03 -7.30 -14.59
CA GLY A 37 -3.89 -6.19 -15.03
C GLY A 37 -4.19 -5.14 -13.95
N ALA A 38 -3.44 -5.18 -12.85
CA ALA A 38 -3.47 -4.20 -11.77
C ALA A 38 -2.21 -3.31 -11.79
N MET A 39 -2.09 -2.36 -10.86
CA MET A 39 -0.91 -1.49 -10.78
C MET A 39 0.15 -2.05 -9.82
N GLY A 40 1.25 -2.56 -10.37
CA GLY A 40 2.45 -2.89 -9.60
C GLY A 40 3.23 -1.63 -9.22
N ILE A 41 3.87 -1.63 -8.05
CA ILE A 41 4.64 -0.50 -7.55
C ILE A 41 6.04 -0.95 -7.12
N ILE A 42 7.08 -0.31 -7.63
CA ILE A 42 8.44 -0.43 -7.10
C ILE A 42 8.67 0.65 -6.03
N GLU A 43 9.06 0.26 -4.82
CA GLU A 43 9.43 1.25 -3.79
C GLU A 43 10.89 1.69 -3.94
N THR A 44 11.18 2.97 -3.70
CA THR A 44 12.53 3.55 -3.91
C THR A 44 13.24 3.97 -2.62
N SER A 45 12.73 3.55 -1.46
CA SER A 45 13.10 4.08 -0.14
C SER A 45 13.98 3.12 0.67
N SER A 46 14.06 1.85 0.27
CA SER A 46 14.96 0.87 0.89
C SER A 46 16.15 0.51 0.00
N GLY A 47 17.34 0.42 0.60
CA GLY A 47 18.59 0.16 -0.13
C GLY A 47 19.16 1.42 -0.78
N ASP A 48 20.04 1.25 -1.76
CA ASP A 48 20.58 2.35 -2.57
C ASP A 48 19.87 2.47 -3.92
N LEU A 49 19.97 3.64 -4.56
CA LEU A 49 19.31 3.91 -5.84
C LEU A 49 19.89 3.09 -7.01
N ALA A 50 21.11 2.55 -6.90
CA ALA A 50 21.67 1.71 -7.94
C ALA A 50 20.95 0.36 -7.98
N ALA A 51 20.73 -0.27 -6.82
CA ALA A 51 19.92 -1.47 -6.69
C ALA A 51 18.47 -1.23 -7.16
N ILE A 52 17.86 -0.09 -6.82
CA ILE A 52 16.51 0.25 -7.31
C ILE A 52 16.48 0.42 -8.82
N ARG A 53 17.52 1.02 -9.42
CA ARG A 53 17.63 1.14 -10.88
C ARG A 53 17.62 -0.22 -11.56
N GLU A 54 18.35 -1.18 -11.01
CA GLU A 54 18.39 -2.55 -11.52
C GLU A 54 17.01 -3.21 -11.43
N GLU A 55 16.30 -3.03 -10.31
CA GLU A 55 14.94 -3.53 -10.14
C GLU A 55 13.97 -2.92 -11.15
N ILE A 56 14.06 -1.62 -11.42
CA ILE A 56 13.23 -0.98 -12.43
C ILE A 56 13.61 -1.44 -13.84
N ALA A 57 14.91 -1.63 -14.13
CA ALA A 57 15.37 -2.15 -15.42
C ALA A 57 14.82 -3.55 -15.71
N LYS A 58 14.79 -4.44 -14.71
CA LYS A 58 14.20 -5.78 -14.82
C LYS A 58 12.72 -5.76 -15.23
N MET A 59 11.98 -4.70 -14.91
CA MET A 59 10.55 -4.62 -15.27
C MET A 59 10.34 -4.74 -16.77
N ALA A 60 11.23 -4.18 -17.60
CA ALA A 60 11.12 -4.25 -19.06
C ALA A 60 11.23 -5.69 -19.61
N ASP A 61 11.93 -6.58 -18.89
CA ASP A 61 12.03 -8.00 -19.26
C ASP A 61 10.85 -8.83 -18.72
N LEU A 62 10.19 -8.35 -17.67
CA LEU A 62 9.16 -9.08 -16.94
C LEU A 62 7.73 -8.68 -17.34
N THR A 63 7.53 -7.47 -17.87
CA THR A 63 6.20 -6.98 -18.26
C THR A 63 6.25 -5.83 -19.25
N ASP A 64 5.29 -5.81 -20.18
CA ASP A 64 4.98 -4.66 -21.04
C ASP A 64 3.86 -3.78 -20.44
N ARG A 65 3.33 -4.15 -19.27
CA ARG A 65 2.22 -3.45 -18.61
C ARG A 65 2.73 -2.28 -17.78
N PRO A 66 1.92 -1.22 -17.57
CA PRO A 66 2.34 -0.09 -16.77
C PRO A 66 2.57 -0.49 -15.30
N PHE A 67 3.58 0.12 -14.70
CA PHE A 67 3.86 0.07 -13.28
C PHE A 67 4.19 1.47 -12.77
N GLY A 68 4.10 1.66 -11.45
CA GLY A 68 4.45 2.91 -10.78
C GLY A 68 5.64 2.75 -9.83
N VAL A 69 6.02 3.87 -9.22
CA VAL A 69 7.04 3.88 -8.16
C VAL A 69 6.55 4.62 -6.92
N ASN A 70 7.20 4.40 -5.78
CA ASN A 70 6.92 5.13 -4.56
C ASN A 70 8.13 5.87 -3.99
N ILE A 71 7.90 7.13 -3.62
CA ILE A 71 8.84 7.95 -2.85
C ILE A 71 8.27 8.13 -1.42
N ALA A 72 8.81 7.37 -0.45
CA ALA A 72 8.50 7.57 0.97
C ALA A 72 9.43 8.66 1.52
N GLN A 73 8.93 9.90 1.58
CA GLN A 73 9.75 11.10 1.70
C GLN A 73 10.64 11.13 2.95
N ALA A 74 10.13 10.68 4.11
CA ALA A 74 10.90 10.61 5.36
C ALA A 74 12.09 9.64 5.31
N PHE A 75 12.13 8.74 4.32
CA PHE A 75 13.19 7.74 4.14
C PHE A 75 14.07 8.02 2.94
N VAL A 76 13.79 9.10 2.20
CA VAL A 76 14.66 9.55 1.10
C VAL A 76 15.99 10.01 1.69
N ARG A 77 17.07 9.37 1.24
CA ARG A 77 18.46 9.74 1.60
C ARG A 77 19.17 10.50 0.50
N ASP A 78 18.77 10.26 -0.75
CA ASP A 78 19.37 10.86 -1.92
C ASP A 78 18.55 12.08 -2.38
N PRO A 79 19.13 13.30 -2.41
CA PRO A 79 18.42 14.50 -2.84
C PRO A 79 18.01 14.48 -4.32
N SER A 80 18.60 13.59 -5.13
CA SER A 80 18.26 13.42 -6.55
C SER A 80 17.09 12.48 -6.81
N ILE A 81 16.34 12.06 -5.78
CA ILE A 81 15.28 11.05 -5.92
C ILE A 81 14.24 11.37 -6.99
N VAL A 82 13.87 12.65 -7.16
CA VAL A 82 12.90 13.06 -8.17
C VAL A 82 13.48 12.87 -9.57
N ASP A 83 14.68 13.39 -9.81
CA ASP A 83 15.39 13.20 -11.09
C ASP A 83 15.61 11.72 -11.39
N PHE A 84 15.96 10.93 -10.36
CA PHE A 84 16.07 9.49 -10.48
C PHE A 84 14.77 8.89 -11.03
N VAL A 85 13.63 9.14 -10.38
CA VAL A 85 12.32 8.60 -10.77
C VAL A 85 11.90 9.05 -12.17
N VAL A 86 12.03 10.34 -12.48
CA VAL A 86 11.69 10.92 -13.80
C VAL A 86 12.44 10.19 -14.92
N ASN A 87 13.71 9.84 -14.68
CA ASN A 87 14.57 9.19 -15.67
C ASN A 87 14.32 7.68 -15.84
N GLN A 88 13.38 7.07 -15.11
CA GLN A 88 13.09 5.63 -15.24
C GLN A 88 11.97 5.29 -16.24
N GLY A 89 11.37 6.29 -16.89
CA GLY A 89 10.30 6.06 -17.88
C GLY A 89 8.94 5.65 -17.29
N VAL A 90 8.77 5.78 -15.97
CA VAL A 90 7.51 5.53 -15.28
C VAL A 90 6.57 6.74 -15.41
N ARG A 91 5.26 6.50 -15.35
CA ARG A 91 4.24 7.57 -15.49
C ARG A 91 3.43 7.81 -14.21
N PHE A 92 3.55 6.93 -13.23
CA PHE A 92 2.77 6.98 -12.00
C PHE A 92 3.67 6.94 -10.77
N VAL A 93 3.46 7.88 -9.85
CA VAL A 93 4.19 7.97 -8.60
C VAL A 93 3.23 8.10 -7.42
N ILE A 94 3.47 7.28 -6.40
CA ILE A 94 2.86 7.45 -5.08
C ILE A 94 3.90 8.11 -4.17
N THR A 95 3.58 9.26 -3.58
CA THR A 95 4.40 9.85 -2.51
C THR A 95 3.77 9.56 -1.16
N SER A 96 4.59 9.36 -0.12
CA SER A 96 4.10 9.02 1.23
C SER A 96 5.05 9.55 2.32
N ALA A 97 4.64 9.42 3.59
CA ALA A 97 5.47 9.73 4.76
C ALA A 97 6.18 11.10 4.69
N GLY A 98 5.46 12.18 4.38
CA GLY A 98 6.06 13.52 4.32
C GLY A 98 5.07 14.61 3.92
N ASP A 99 5.59 15.78 3.56
CA ASP A 99 4.79 16.91 3.10
C ASP A 99 4.47 16.74 1.60
N PRO A 100 3.21 16.72 1.17
CA PRO A 100 2.88 16.58 -0.25
C PRO A 100 3.51 17.69 -1.11
N ARG A 101 3.82 18.87 -0.54
CA ARG A 101 4.42 19.98 -1.29
C ARG A 101 5.89 19.76 -1.67
N THR A 102 6.58 18.79 -1.05
CA THR A 102 8.02 18.60 -1.23
C THR A 102 8.38 18.27 -2.68
N TYR A 103 7.65 17.35 -3.30
CA TYR A 103 8.00 16.80 -4.62
C TYR A 103 6.90 16.91 -5.68
N THR A 104 5.65 17.21 -5.29
CA THR A 104 4.51 17.17 -6.22
C THR A 104 4.69 18.08 -7.43
N SER A 105 5.11 19.33 -7.26
CA SER A 105 5.32 20.24 -8.40
C SER A 105 6.35 19.66 -9.37
N GLN A 106 7.53 19.27 -8.88
CA GLN A 106 8.62 18.77 -9.72
C GLN A 106 8.22 17.51 -10.49
N LEU A 107 7.53 16.56 -9.84
CA LEU A 107 7.03 15.34 -10.49
C LEU A 107 5.97 15.65 -11.54
N LYS A 108 5.08 16.61 -11.28
CA LYS A 108 4.05 17.03 -12.23
C LYS A 108 4.60 17.81 -13.40
N ASP A 109 5.58 18.68 -13.18
CA ASP A 109 6.27 19.42 -14.24
C ASP A 109 7.01 18.47 -15.19
N ALA A 110 7.42 17.30 -14.70
CA ALA A 110 7.97 16.20 -15.50
C ALA A 110 6.90 15.30 -16.15
N GLY A 111 5.61 15.60 -15.99
CA GLY A 111 4.51 14.89 -16.64
C GLY A 111 4.07 13.60 -15.96
N LEU A 112 4.48 13.34 -14.72
CA LEU A 112 4.03 12.17 -13.96
C LEU A 112 2.66 12.41 -13.32
N THR A 113 1.84 11.36 -13.28
CA THR A 113 0.64 11.30 -12.45
C THR A 113 1.07 11.07 -11.00
N VAL A 114 0.68 11.98 -10.09
CA VAL A 114 1.12 11.95 -8.69
C VAL A 114 -0.04 11.69 -7.75
N PHE A 115 0.03 10.60 -7.00
CA PHE A 115 -0.87 10.33 -5.88
C PHE A 115 -0.12 10.50 -4.55
N HIS A 116 -0.81 10.90 -3.50
CA HIS A 116 -0.21 11.03 -2.16
C HIS A 116 -0.99 10.25 -1.10
N VAL A 117 -0.26 9.55 -0.23
CA VAL A 117 -0.85 8.80 0.90
C VAL A 117 -1.22 9.76 2.02
N VAL A 118 -2.48 9.70 2.48
CA VAL A 118 -3.03 10.61 3.49
C VAL A 118 -3.78 9.85 4.59
N PRO A 119 -3.42 10.06 5.88
CA PRO A 119 -4.07 9.38 6.99
C PRO A 119 -5.13 10.25 7.71
N THR A 120 -5.41 11.45 7.21
CA THR A 120 -6.39 12.39 7.79
C THR A 120 -7.01 13.26 6.71
N LEU A 121 -8.20 13.83 6.98
CA LEU A 121 -8.80 14.85 6.12
C LEU A 121 -7.90 16.08 5.95
N ARG A 122 -7.21 16.51 7.03
CA ARG A 122 -6.28 17.65 6.95
C ARG A 122 -5.14 17.39 5.97
N ALA A 123 -4.57 16.19 5.99
CA ALA A 123 -3.53 15.79 5.05
C ALA A 123 -4.08 15.68 3.61
N ALA A 124 -5.29 15.14 3.45
CA ALA A 124 -5.98 15.07 2.15
C ALA A 124 -6.15 16.45 1.51
N LEU A 125 -6.70 17.42 2.25
CA LEU A 125 -6.89 18.78 1.75
C LEU A 125 -5.56 19.46 1.41
N LYS A 126 -4.53 19.24 2.22
CA LYS A 126 -3.17 19.75 1.95
C LYS A 126 -2.55 19.13 0.69
N ALA A 127 -2.78 17.83 0.44
CA ALA A 127 -2.28 17.16 -0.75
C ALA A 127 -2.99 17.65 -2.02
N VAL A 128 -4.32 17.86 -1.95
CA VAL A 128 -5.09 18.48 -3.04
C VAL A 128 -4.59 19.90 -3.34
N ASP A 129 -4.34 20.71 -2.33
CA ASP A 129 -3.77 22.06 -2.47
C ASP A 129 -2.36 22.04 -3.09
N ALA A 130 -1.57 21.00 -2.79
CA ALA A 130 -0.27 20.78 -3.43
C ALA A 130 -0.37 20.34 -4.91
N GLY A 131 -1.58 20.07 -5.40
CA GLY A 131 -1.85 19.80 -6.81
C GLY A 131 -1.73 18.33 -7.22
N VAL A 132 -1.80 17.36 -6.29
CA VAL A 132 -1.79 15.92 -6.63
C VAL A 132 -2.96 15.56 -7.54
N ASP A 133 -2.78 14.53 -8.36
CA ASP A 133 -3.80 14.04 -9.29
C ASP A 133 -4.78 13.06 -8.62
N GLY A 134 -4.40 12.51 -7.47
CA GLY A 134 -5.25 11.61 -6.68
C GLY A 134 -4.71 11.38 -5.27
N LEU A 135 -5.48 10.66 -4.47
CA LEU A 135 -5.14 10.36 -3.08
C LEU A 135 -5.12 8.86 -2.84
N VAL A 136 -4.22 8.41 -1.97
CA VAL A 136 -4.32 7.11 -1.31
C VAL A 136 -4.78 7.39 0.13
N VAL A 137 -6.05 7.13 0.42
CA VAL A 137 -6.64 7.39 1.75
C VAL A 137 -6.47 6.14 2.59
N GLU A 138 -5.62 6.22 3.62
CA GLU A 138 -5.20 5.05 4.38
C GLU A 138 -5.70 5.09 5.82
N GLY A 139 -6.57 4.14 6.19
CA GLY A 139 -7.03 3.97 7.56
C GLY A 139 -6.06 3.17 8.43
N SER A 140 -6.34 3.18 9.73
CA SER A 140 -5.48 2.59 10.77
C SER A 140 -5.41 1.07 10.76
N GLU A 141 -6.27 0.39 10.00
CA GLU A 141 -6.27 -1.07 9.83
C GLU A 141 -5.09 -1.55 8.96
N GLY A 142 -4.53 -0.66 8.12
CA GLY A 142 -3.40 -0.97 7.25
C GLY A 142 -2.11 -1.27 8.03
N GLY A 143 -1.26 -2.12 7.46
CA GLY A 143 0.07 -2.41 8.01
C GLY A 143 1.07 -1.28 7.75
N GLY A 144 2.19 -1.29 8.48
CA GLY A 144 3.25 -0.30 8.28
C GLY A 144 2.98 1.01 9.02
N PHE A 145 3.58 2.11 8.53
CA PHE A 145 3.52 3.42 9.20
C PHE A 145 2.12 4.03 9.18
N LYS A 146 1.60 4.39 10.35
CA LYS A 146 0.29 5.00 10.54
C LYS A 146 0.40 6.35 11.25
N ASN A 147 -0.75 7.04 11.30
CA ASN A 147 -0.93 8.19 12.17
C ASN A 147 -1.08 7.72 13.63
N PRO A 148 -0.35 8.32 14.60
CA PRO A 148 -0.50 7.99 16.02
C PRO A 148 -1.92 8.20 16.55
N SER A 149 -2.61 9.22 16.04
CA SER A 149 -4.06 9.38 16.22
C SER A 149 -4.79 8.62 15.11
N ASP A 150 -5.26 7.43 15.43
CA ASP A 150 -5.86 6.51 14.47
C ASP A 150 -7.28 6.92 14.07
N VAL A 151 -7.63 6.56 12.83
CA VAL A 151 -8.99 6.64 12.29
C VAL A 151 -9.18 5.45 11.36
N SER A 152 -10.30 4.76 11.49
CA SER A 152 -10.62 3.60 10.66
C SER A 152 -10.96 4.03 9.24
N THR A 153 -10.73 3.13 8.29
CA THR A 153 -11.05 3.33 6.87
C THR A 153 -12.54 3.60 6.67
N MET A 154 -13.40 2.90 7.42
CA MET A 154 -14.86 3.08 7.38
C MET A 154 -15.31 4.50 7.72
N VAL A 155 -14.52 5.25 8.51
CA VAL A 155 -14.79 6.65 8.87
C VAL A 155 -14.02 7.61 7.96
N LEU A 156 -12.73 7.38 7.76
CA LEU A 156 -11.85 8.29 7.04
C LEU A 156 -12.19 8.38 5.55
N LEU A 157 -12.43 7.24 4.90
CA LEU A 157 -12.63 7.17 3.46
C LEU A 157 -13.84 8.00 2.98
N PRO A 158 -15.08 7.76 3.46
CA PRO A 158 -16.23 8.55 3.00
C PRO A 158 -16.12 10.02 3.42
N LEU A 159 -15.47 10.32 4.55
CA LEU A 159 -15.21 11.70 4.97
C LEU A 159 -14.34 12.43 3.95
N VAL A 160 -13.21 11.84 3.55
CA VAL A 160 -12.32 12.44 2.54
C VAL A 160 -13.01 12.54 1.20
N ALA A 161 -13.64 11.46 0.72
CA ALA A 161 -14.35 11.43 -0.55
C ALA A 161 -15.42 12.52 -0.65
N SER A 162 -16.10 12.85 0.46
CA SER A 162 -17.11 13.94 0.50
C SER A 162 -16.54 15.36 0.39
N LYS A 163 -15.22 15.54 0.47
CA LYS A 163 -14.55 16.86 0.55
C LYS A 163 -13.59 17.15 -0.60
N VAL A 164 -13.33 16.17 -1.47
CA VAL A 164 -12.36 16.29 -2.57
C VAL A 164 -12.96 15.82 -3.88
N ASN A 165 -12.47 16.36 -4.99
CA ASN A 165 -12.91 15.96 -6.33
C ASN A 165 -11.90 15.03 -7.03
N VAL A 166 -10.67 14.92 -6.53
CA VAL A 166 -9.66 14.02 -7.11
C VAL A 166 -10.02 12.56 -6.86
N PRO A 167 -9.65 11.62 -7.74
CA PRO A 167 -9.87 10.19 -7.52
C PRO A 167 -9.16 9.68 -6.25
N VAL A 168 -9.78 8.71 -5.59
CA VAL A 168 -9.32 8.13 -4.33
C VAL A 168 -9.06 6.63 -4.48
N ILE A 169 -7.85 6.21 -4.11
CA ILE A 169 -7.50 4.81 -3.81
C ILE A 169 -7.71 4.61 -2.30
N ALA A 170 -8.51 3.63 -1.90
CA ALA A 170 -8.67 3.28 -0.49
C ALA A 170 -7.60 2.29 -0.03
N ALA A 171 -6.98 2.51 1.13
CA ALA A 171 -5.94 1.65 1.69
C ALA A 171 -6.22 1.33 3.17
N GLY A 172 -5.81 0.14 3.60
CA GLY A 172 -6.09 -0.38 4.94
C GLY A 172 -7.45 -1.07 5.03
N GLY A 173 -7.47 -2.34 5.44
CA GLY A 173 -8.73 -3.10 5.55
C GLY A 173 -9.20 -3.83 4.28
N PHE A 174 -8.48 -3.72 3.16
CA PHE A 174 -8.85 -4.34 1.87
C PHE A 174 -8.06 -5.61 1.57
N VAL A 175 -8.77 -6.68 1.18
CA VAL A 175 -8.20 -8.02 0.98
C VAL A 175 -8.87 -8.81 -0.15
N ASP A 176 -10.13 -8.51 -0.46
CA ASP A 176 -11.00 -9.32 -1.34
C ASP A 176 -12.08 -8.46 -2.03
N GLY A 177 -12.95 -9.11 -2.82
CA GLY A 177 -13.97 -8.42 -3.61
C GLY A 177 -15.05 -7.75 -2.77
N ARG A 178 -15.40 -8.32 -1.61
CA ARG A 178 -16.33 -7.69 -0.65
C ARG A 178 -15.82 -6.38 -0.13
N THR A 179 -14.56 -6.35 0.30
CA THR A 179 -13.94 -5.12 0.81
C THR A 179 -13.69 -4.11 -0.31
N MET A 180 -13.40 -4.56 -1.53
CA MET A 180 -13.34 -3.71 -2.72
C MET A 180 -14.69 -3.05 -3.04
N ALA A 181 -15.79 -3.82 -3.05
CA ALA A 181 -17.12 -3.29 -3.28
C ALA A 181 -17.52 -2.28 -2.19
N ALA A 182 -17.16 -2.55 -0.92
CA ALA A 182 -17.35 -1.60 0.17
C ALA A 182 -16.56 -0.30 -0.05
N ALA A 183 -15.31 -0.38 -0.54
CA ALA A 183 -14.52 0.80 -0.87
C ALA A 183 -15.23 1.70 -1.89
N PHE A 184 -15.81 1.10 -2.93
CA PHE A 184 -16.53 1.84 -3.97
C PHE A 184 -17.80 2.48 -3.43
N ALA A 185 -18.55 1.76 -2.58
CA ALA A 185 -19.71 2.32 -1.90
C ALA A 185 -19.34 3.52 -1.00
N LEU A 186 -18.12 3.52 -0.45
CA LEU A 186 -17.59 4.61 0.38
C LEU A 186 -16.95 5.76 -0.43
N GLY A 187 -16.95 5.68 -1.76
CA GLY A 187 -16.49 6.75 -2.66
C GLY A 187 -15.07 6.60 -3.19
N ALA A 188 -14.42 5.44 -3.01
CA ALA A 188 -13.17 5.14 -3.69
C ALA A 188 -13.41 4.69 -5.14
N GLU A 189 -12.37 4.79 -5.96
CA GLU A 189 -12.36 4.26 -7.34
C GLU A 189 -11.35 3.12 -7.53
N ALA A 190 -10.58 2.81 -6.49
CA ALA A 190 -9.64 1.70 -6.44
C ALA A 190 -9.33 1.33 -5.00
N ILE A 191 -8.71 0.16 -4.81
CA ILE A 191 -8.16 -0.25 -3.52
C ILE A 191 -6.65 -0.47 -3.61
N GLN A 192 -5.96 -0.30 -2.49
CA GLN A 192 -4.56 -0.64 -2.33
C GLN A 192 -4.41 -1.81 -1.35
N MET A 193 -3.70 -2.86 -1.76
CA MET A 193 -3.45 -4.05 -0.95
C MET A 193 -1.98 -4.14 -0.56
N GLY A 194 -1.70 -4.26 0.75
CA GLY A 194 -0.36 -4.48 1.29
C GLY A 194 -0.19 -5.90 1.82
N THR A 195 -0.72 -6.18 3.00
CA THR A 195 -0.59 -7.50 3.68
C THR A 195 -1.04 -8.68 2.80
N ARG A 196 -2.10 -8.52 2.02
CA ARG A 196 -2.54 -9.53 1.04
C ARG A 196 -1.46 -9.81 -0.03
N MET A 197 -0.74 -8.79 -0.48
CA MET A 197 0.36 -8.91 -1.44
C MET A 197 1.61 -9.53 -0.82
N VAL A 198 1.86 -9.31 0.48
CA VAL A 198 2.94 -10.02 1.20
C VAL A 198 2.69 -11.53 1.20
N ALA A 199 1.45 -11.95 1.44
CA ALA A 199 1.03 -13.34 1.43
C ALA A 199 0.74 -13.87 0.00
N THR A 200 1.60 -13.57 -0.97
CA THR A 200 1.53 -14.15 -2.33
C THR A 200 2.77 -14.96 -2.64
N ILE A 201 2.71 -15.81 -3.66
CA ILE A 201 3.86 -16.63 -4.08
C ILE A 201 5.03 -15.74 -4.52
N GLU A 202 4.73 -14.68 -5.27
CA GLU A 202 5.70 -13.77 -5.91
C GLU A 202 6.32 -12.76 -4.94
N SER A 203 5.76 -12.61 -3.74
CA SER A 203 6.38 -11.83 -2.66
C SER A 203 7.74 -12.45 -2.26
N PRO A 204 8.82 -11.65 -2.18
CA PRO A 204 10.17 -12.15 -1.88
C PRO A 204 10.40 -12.42 -0.38
N ILE A 205 9.39 -12.16 0.45
CA ILE A 205 9.47 -12.33 1.90
C ILE A 205 9.58 -13.81 2.28
N HIS A 206 10.33 -14.08 3.34
CA HIS A 206 10.50 -15.42 3.89
C HIS A 206 9.15 -16.07 4.24
N GLU A 207 9.06 -17.38 3.97
CA GLU A 207 7.84 -18.17 4.11
C GLU A 207 7.21 -18.06 5.51
N ASN A 208 8.01 -18.06 6.58
CA ASN A 208 7.54 -17.88 7.96
C ASN A 208 6.64 -16.64 8.15
N TRP A 209 6.97 -15.51 7.51
CA TRP A 209 6.14 -14.30 7.65
C TRP A 209 4.85 -14.44 6.83
N LYS A 210 4.90 -15.04 5.64
CA LYS A 210 3.68 -15.36 4.87
C LYS A 210 2.75 -16.27 5.68
N GLN A 211 3.30 -17.31 6.31
CA GLN A 211 2.55 -18.24 7.17
C GLN A 211 2.03 -17.59 8.44
N ALA A 212 2.78 -16.64 9.03
CA ALA A 212 2.32 -15.85 10.16
C ALA A 212 1.10 -14.98 9.80
N ILE A 213 1.03 -14.46 8.56
CA ILE A 213 -0.16 -13.77 8.06
C ILE A 213 -1.34 -14.74 7.95
N VAL A 214 -1.13 -15.91 7.33
CA VAL A 214 -2.19 -16.91 7.11
C VAL A 214 -2.74 -17.48 8.43
N SER A 215 -1.87 -17.60 9.43
CA SER A 215 -2.24 -18.15 10.74
C SER A 215 -2.81 -17.12 11.72
N ALA A 216 -2.76 -15.83 11.37
CA ALA A 216 -3.18 -14.76 12.26
C ALA A 216 -4.70 -14.71 12.41
N SER A 217 -5.17 -14.39 13.62
CA SER A 217 -6.54 -13.95 13.87
C SER A 217 -6.69 -12.46 13.57
N GLU A 218 -7.91 -11.95 13.52
CA GLU A 218 -8.20 -10.53 13.32
C GLU A 218 -7.65 -9.62 14.44
N THR A 219 -7.34 -10.20 15.60
CA THR A 219 -6.77 -9.52 16.78
C THR A 219 -5.25 -9.66 16.92
N ASP A 220 -4.59 -10.38 16.01
CA ASP A 220 -3.13 -10.65 16.05
C ASP A 220 -2.30 -9.54 15.39
N THR A 221 -2.73 -8.29 15.55
CA THR A 221 -1.92 -7.11 15.22
C THR A 221 -1.93 -6.11 16.36
N VAL A 222 -0.84 -5.34 16.49
CA VAL A 222 -0.69 -4.26 17.46
C VAL A 222 -0.37 -2.95 16.76
N LEU A 223 -0.85 -1.84 17.32
CA LEU A 223 -0.48 -0.49 16.88
C LEU A 223 0.54 0.09 17.87
N LEU A 224 1.80 0.11 17.46
CA LEU A 224 2.93 0.55 18.29
C LEU A 224 3.21 2.04 18.13
N ASN A 225 3.99 2.58 19.06
CA ASN A 225 4.52 3.94 19.01
C ASN A 225 3.44 5.02 18.93
N ARG A 226 2.30 4.84 19.62
CA ARG A 226 1.16 5.79 19.58
C ARG A 226 1.47 7.16 20.22
N HIS A 227 2.57 7.26 20.96
CA HIS A 227 3.01 8.47 21.66
C HIS A 227 3.97 9.34 20.82
N ALA A 228 4.47 8.83 19.69
CA ALA A 228 5.40 9.52 18.79
C ALA A 228 5.03 9.26 17.32
N ALA A 229 5.60 10.01 16.38
CA ALA A 229 5.38 9.80 14.96
C ALA A 229 6.64 9.21 14.28
N PRO A 230 6.50 8.24 13.36
CA PRO A 230 5.25 7.57 12.98
C PRO A 230 4.82 6.47 13.98
N SER A 231 3.52 6.21 14.08
CA SER A 231 3.05 4.94 14.65
C SER A 231 3.20 3.82 13.61
N LEU A 232 3.09 2.56 14.02
CA LEU A 232 3.16 1.44 13.08
C LEU A 232 2.29 0.26 13.49
N ARG A 233 1.57 -0.32 12.52
CA ARG A 233 0.84 -1.56 12.72
C ARG A 233 1.64 -2.75 12.24
N VAL A 234 1.77 -3.74 13.12
CA VAL A 234 2.57 -4.96 12.94
C VAL A 234 1.79 -6.18 13.37
N LEU A 235 2.17 -7.35 12.86
CA LEU A 235 1.74 -8.64 13.40
C LEU A 235 2.20 -8.79 14.85
N ARG A 236 1.40 -9.48 15.65
CA ARG A 236 1.71 -9.81 17.04
C ARG A 236 2.76 -10.92 17.09
N THR A 237 3.85 -10.65 17.79
CA THR A 237 4.93 -11.57 18.13
C THR A 237 5.35 -11.28 19.59
N ASP A 238 6.24 -12.06 20.19
CA ASP A 238 6.70 -11.78 21.56
C ASP A 238 7.33 -10.37 21.65
N ARG A 239 8.12 -10.00 20.64
CA ARG A 239 8.72 -8.65 20.54
C ARG A 239 7.68 -7.56 20.42
N SER A 240 6.74 -7.65 19.47
CA SER A 240 5.79 -6.56 19.23
C SER A 240 4.76 -6.45 20.37
N ASN A 241 4.39 -7.57 20.99
CA ASN A 241 3.52 -7.61 22.16
C ASN A 241 4.14 -6.89 23.36
N ALA A 242 5.44 -7.04 23.60
CA ALA A 242 6.14 -6.32 24.66
C ALA A 242 6.15 -4.79 24.50
N LEU A 243 5.94 -4.29 23.27
CA LEU A 243 5.96 -2.86 22.93
C LEU A 243 4.57 -2.21 22.88
N GLU A 244 3.48 -2.98 22.92
CA GLU A 244 2.11 -2.46 22.68
C GLU A 244 1.74 -1.31 23.61
N PHE A 245 2.16 -1.40 24.87
CA PHE A 245 1.90 -0.40 25.90
C PHE A 245 3.16 0.36 26.33
N ASP A 246 4.27 0.21 25.60
CA ASP A 246 5.49 0.98 25.87
C ASP A 246 5.32 2.42 25.35
N VAL A 247 5.45 3.36 26.29
CA VAL A 247 5.36 4.81 26.04
C VAL A 247 6.69 5.53 26.25
N SER A 248 7.74 4.77 26.56
CA SER A 248 9.07 5.28 26.89
C SER A 248 10.07 5.09 25.76
N SER A 249 9.95 4.00 24.99
CA SER A 249 10.84 3.70 23.87
C SER A 249 10.21 4.04 22.52
N ASN A 250 11.06 4.34 21.55
CA ASN A 250 10.63 4.51 20.16
C ASN A 250 10.66 3.14 19.45
N ALA A 251 9.49 2.60 19.10
CA ALA A 251 9.41 1.28 18.48
C ALA A 251 10.18 1.17 17.14
N MET A 252 10.48 2.29 16.47
CA MET A 252 11.30 2.31 15.26
C MET A 252 12.71 1.76 15.48
N GLU A 253 13.25 1.84 16.70
CA GLU A 253 14.57 1.29 17.04
C GLU A 253 14.60 -0.24 16.92
N HIS A 254 13.43 -0.88 17.00
CA HIS A 254 13.28 -2.33 16.87
C HIS A 254 13.21 -2.82 15.41
N MET A 255 13.40 -1.92 14.43
CA MET A 255 13.45 -2.26 12.99
C MET A 255 14.86 -2.61 12.48
N ALA A 256 15.90 -2.45 13.31
CA ALA A 256 17.29 -2.55 12.87
C ALA A 256 17.65 -3.90 12.21
N ARG A 257 17.13 -5.01 12.76
CA ARG A 257 17.39 -6.38 12.28
C ARG A 257 16.36 -6.88 11.26
N HIS A 258 15.77 -5.97 10.47
CA HIS A 258 14.73 -6.30 9.50
C HIS A 258 15.16 -7.35 8.47
N GLN A 259 16.43 -7.43 8.07
CA GLN A 259 16.91 -8.45 7.12
C GLN A 259 16.72 -9.89 7.66
N GLU A 260 16.97 -10.10 8.95
CA GLU A 260 16.81 -11.40 9.62
C GLU A 260 15.35 -11.83 9.71
N LEU A 261 14.44 -10.85 9.84
CA LEU A 261 13.00 -11.08 9.75
C LEU A 261 12.55 -11.32 8.29
N TYR A 262 12.88 -10.39 7.40
CA TYR A 262 12.31 -10.29 6.05
C TYR A 262 12.75 -11.47 5.17
N PHE A 263 14.03 -11.85 5.26
CA PHE A 263 14.63 -12.88 4.42
C PHE A 263 15.20 -14.05 5.22
N GLY A 264 15.45 -13.88 6.53
CA GLY A 264 15.89 -14.96 7.42
C GLY A 264 14.76 -15.70 8.15
N GLY A 265 13.54 -15.15 8.16
CA GLY A 265 12.37 -15.79 8.76
C GLY A 265 12.30 -15.77 10.28
N ASP A 266 13.18 -15.03 10.96
CA ASP A 266 13.09 -14.82 12.41
C ASP A 266 12.01 -13.77 12.71
N MET A 267 10.80 -14.24 13.03
CA MET A 267 9.63 -13.40 13.29
C MET A 267 9.82 -12.42 14.46
N ASP A 268 10.75 -12.70 15.37
CA ASP A 268 11.05 -11.86 16.53
C ASP A 268 12.38 -11.10 16.41
N ALA A 269 13.05 -11.14 15.25
CA ALA A 269 14.25 -10.32 15.03
C ALA A 269 13.94 -8.82 14.95
N ALA A 270 12.81 -8.47 14.34
CA ALA A 270 12.37 -7.09 14.12
C ALA A 270 10.83 -7.01 14.15
N LEU A 271 10.22 -5.97 13.58
CA LEU A 271 8.77 -5.81 13.56
C LEU A 271 8.17 -6.17 12.19
N ALA A 272 7.32 -7.19 12.20
CA ALA A 272 6.60 -7.69 11.03
C ALA A 272 5.43 -6.77 10.66
N LEU A 273 5.67 -5.74 9.83
CA LEU A 273 4.63 -4.82 9.36
C LEU A 273 3.46 -5.56 8.69
N GLY A 274 2.26 -5.45 9.25
CA GLY A 274 1.09 -6.22 8.83
C GLY A 274 -0.19 -5.55 9.27
N GLY A 275 -1.22 -5.59 8.42
CA GLY A 275 -2.52 -4.99 8.69
C GLY A 275 -3.47 -5.98 9.32
N ALA A 276 -4.54 -5.46 9.93
CA ALA A 276 -5.56 -6.27 10.60
C ALA A 276 -6.30 -7.25 9.66
N VAL A 277 -6.19 -7.04 8.34
CA VAL A 277 -6.70 -7.97 7.32
C VAL A 277 -6.03 -9.36 7.34
N ALA A 278 -4.94 -9.54 8.09
CA ALA A 278 -4.29 -10.84 8.23
C ALA A 278 -5.28 -11.95 8.63
N GLY A 279 -6.22 -11.65 9.55
CA GLY A 279 -7.30 -12.57 9.96
C GLY A 279 -8.34 -12.94 8.89
N ARG A 280 -8.17 -12.49 7.65
CA ARG A 280 -9.01 -12.85 6.49
C ARG A 280 -8.20 -13.37 5.31
N ILE A 281 -6.92 -13.67 5.52
CA ILE A 281 -6.03 -14.23 4.51
C ILE A 281 -5.83 -15.70 4.84
N GLU A 282 -6.45 -16.59 4.08
CA GLU A 282 -6.52 -18.03 4.42
C GLU A 282 -5.47 -18.90 3.71
N ALA A 283 -4.80 -18.37 2.69
CA ALA A 283 -3.83 -19.11 1.90
C ALA A 283 -2.79 -18.17 1.28
N ILE A 284 -1.63 -18.73 0.90
CA ILE A 284 -0.65 -18.07 0.03
C ILE A 284 -1.00 -18.45 -1.40
N GLU A 285 -1.29 -17.45 -2.22
CA GLU A 285 -1.84 -17.63 -3.57
C GLU A 285 -1.00 -16.87 -4.60
N PRO A 286 -1.02 -17.27 -5.88
CA PRO A 286 -0.46 -16.46 -6.96
C PRO A 286 -1.12 -15.07 -6.99
N VAL A 287 -0.34 -14.03 -7.28
CA VAL A 287 -0.84 -12.65 -7.43
C VAL A 287 -2.00 -12.57 -8.44
N ALA A 288 -1.88 -13.31 -9.55
CA ALA A 288 -2.89 -13.34 -10.59
C ALA A 288 -4.26 -13.84 -10.09
N ASP A 289 -4.26 -14.86 -9.23
CA ASP A 289 -5.49 -15.43 -8.66
C ASP A 289 -6.10 -14.47 -7.64
N VAL A 290 -5.28 -13.89 -6.74
CA VAL A 290 -5.74 -12.89 -5.77
C VAL A 290 -6.45 -11.73 -6.45
N ILE A 291 -5.84 -11.16 -7.51
CA ILE A 291 -6.39 -10.00 -8.22
C ILE A 291 -7.65 -10.39 -9.00
N THR A 292 -7.61 -11.50 -9.73
CA THR A 292 -8.73 -11.94 -10.57
C THR A 292 -9.95 -12.30 -9.73
N ASN A 293 -9.75 -13.04 -8.62
CA ASN A 293 -10.81 -13.43 -7.71
C ASN A 293 -11.42 -12.21 -7.02
N CYS A 294 -10.59 -11.28 -6.53
CA CYS A 294 -11.07 -10.04 -5.93
C CYS A 294 -11.93 -9.21 -6.92
N ALA A 295 -11.46 -9.07 -8.16
CA ALA A 295 -12.19 -8.35 -9.21
C ALA A 295 -13.54 -9.00 -9.53
N ASN A 296 -13.58 -10.33 -9.69
CA ASN A 296 -14.80 -11.07 -9.99
C ASN A 296 -15.81 -11.00 -8.84
N GLU A 297 -15.36 -11.29 -7.61
CA GLU A 297 -16.21 -11.22 -6.42
C GLU A 297 -16.74 -9.81 -6.21
N CYS A 298 -15.93 -8.76 -6.45
CA CYS A 298 -16.41 -7.37 -6.36
C CYS A 298 -17.60 -7.11 -7.30
N LEU A 299 -17.51 -7.57 -8.55
CA LEU A 299 -18.59 -7.40 -9.53
C LEU A 299 -19.84 -8.19 -9.16
N GLU A 300 -19.68 -9.38 -8.59
CA GLU A 300 -20.77 -10.20 -8.07
C GLU A 300 -21.46 -9.49 -6.90
N VAL A 301 -20.71 -9.05 -5.89
CA VAL A 301 -21.23 -8.33 -4.72
C VAL A 301 -22.01 -7.08 -5.14
N LEU A 302 -21.50 -6.29 -6.09
CA LEU A 302 -22.20 -5.10 -6.56
C LEU A 302 -23.54 -5.43 -7.26
N ARG A 303 -23.58 -6.50 -8.07
CA ARG A 303 -24.83 -6.98 -8.71
C ARG A 303 -25.83 -7.51 -7.68
N ASP A 304 -25.36 -8.26 -6.70
CA ASP A 304 -26.19 -8.84 -5.65
C ASP A 304 -26.79 -7.76 -4.76
N LEU A 305 -26.01 -6.76 -4.35
CA LEU A 305 -26.52 -5.61 -3.60
C LEU A 305 -27.59 -4.85 -4.40
N GLY A 306 -27.33 -4.60 -5.69
CA GLY A 306 -28.29 -3.94 -6.58
C GLY A 306 -29.59 -4.72 -6.69
N SER A 307 -29.53 -6.01 -7.02
CA SER A 307 -30.72 -6.85 -7.18
C SER A 307 -31.49 -7.10 -5.88
N THR A 308 -30.80 -7.13 -4.73
CA THR A 308 -31.42 -7.39 -3.43
C THR A 308 -32.11 -6.15 -2.86
N TYR A 309 -31.48 -4.98 -2.97
CA TYR A 309 -31.91 -3.78 -2.24
C TYR A 309 -32.46 -2.66 -3.12
N VAL A 310 -32.26 -2.71 -4.44
CA VAL A 310 -32.79 -1.72 -5.40
C VAL A 310 -33.85 -2.41 -6.27
N LYS A 311 -35.07 -1.90 -6.26
CA LYS A 311 -36.19 -2.36 -7.10
C LYS A 311 -36.45 -1.38 -8.23
#